data_AF-A0A7S3JNL3-F1
#
_entry.id   AF-A0A7S3JNL3-F1
#
_cell.length_a   1.000
_cell.length_b   1.000
_cell.length_c   1.000
_cell.angle_alpha   90.00
_cell.angle_beta   90.00
_cell.angle_gamma   90.00
#
_symmetry.space_group_name_H-M   'P 1'
#
loop_
_entity.id
_entity.type
_entity.pdbx_description
1 polymer ?
#
loop_
_entity_poly.entity_id
_entity_poly.type
_entity_poly.pdbx_seq_one_letter_code
_entity_poly.pdbx_strand_id
1 'polypeptide(L)'
;GHSEGVPNEEGLKRDGVAIFDWALKHPQINNSRIFIFGRSLGGAVAVHLASQNKGNIKALILENTFTSIADMVDHIFPYVSFLKTFLLKINWNSKELIKDITLPMLFVSGRNDQIVPPVHMDRLFEAATSSSCKELYTIEYGTHNETWILEGDAYFDRIKAFID
;
A
#
# COMPACT_ATOMS: atom_id res chain seq x y z
N GLY A 1 -15.55 6.33 -13.34
CA GLY A 1 -15.30 7.56 -12.54
C GLY A 1 -15.63 8.79 -13.37
N HIS A 2 -15.55 9.99 -12.78
CA HIS A 2 -15.81 11.26 -13.48
C HIS A 2 -14.61 11.82 -14.26
N SER A 3 -13.46 11.14 -14.23
CA SER A 3 -12.27 11.52 -15.01
C SER A 3 -12.45 11.14 -16.49
N GLU A 4 -11.95 12.00 -17.39
CA GLU A 4 -12.00 11.78 -18.86
C GLU A 4 -10.87 10.87 -19.39
N GLY A 5 -9.93 10.48 -18.52
CA GLY A 5 -8.78 9.65 -18.87
C GLY A 5 -9.05 8.15 -18.91
N VAL A 6 -8.09 7.38 -19.44
CA VAL A 6 -8.12 5.90 -19.45
C VAL A 6 -7.33 5.37 -18.25
N PRO A 7 -7.88 4.46 -17.43
CA PRO A 7 -7.19 3.93 -16.27
C PRO A 7 -5.91 3.19 -16.69
N ASN A 8 -4.77 3.65 -16.17
CA ASN A 8 -3.47 3.02 -16.34
C ASN A 8 -2.58 3.34 -15.14
N GLU A 9 -1.51 2.57 -14.96
CA GLU A 9 -0.59 2.72 -13.83
C GLU A 9 0.05 4.10 -13.76
N GLU A 10 0.56 4.61 -14.88
CA GLU A 10 1.19 5.94 -14.91
C GLU A 10 0.18 7.05 -14.61
N GLY A 11 -1.10 6.84 -14.92
CA GLY A 11 -2.20 7.70 -14.49
C GLY A 11 -2.34 7.68 -12.97
N LEU A 12 -2.47 6.49 -12.37
CA LEU A 12 -2.63 6.34 -10.92
C LEU A 12 -1.44 6.90 -10.12
N LYS A 13 -0.21 6.72 -10.61
CA LYS A 13 1.00 7.32 -10.01
C LYS A 13 0.92 8.85 -10.02
N ARG A 14 0.56 9.43 -11.18
CA ARG A 14 0.41 10.88 -11.34
C ARG A 14 -0.71 11.44 -10.47
N ASP A 15 -1.84 10.74 -10.38
CA ASP A 15 -2.97 11.14 -9.54
C ASP A 15 -2.56 11.16 -8.06
N GLY A 16 -1.81 10.16 -7.60
CA GLY A 16 -1.29 10.12 -6.23
C GLY A 16 -0.35 11.30 -5.92
N VAL A 17 0.57 11.62 -6.83
CA VAL A 17 1.46 12.79 -6.70
C VAL A 17 0.66 14.10 -6.72
N ALA A 18 -0.32 14.23 -7.62
CA ALA A 18 -1.12 15.45 -7.74
C ALA A 18 -1.92 15.75 -6.46
N ILE A 19 -2.52 14.73 -5.85
CA ILE A 19 -3.26 14.88 -4.57
C ILE A 19 -2.30 15.27 -3.45
N PHE A 20 -1.12 14.66 -3.40
CA PHE A 20 -0.10 14.99 -2.40
C PHE A 20 0.40 16.43 -2.55
N ASP A 21 0.72 16.85 -3.77
CA ASP A 21 1.15 18.23 -4.07
C ASP A 21 0.06 19.25 -3.74
N TRP A 22 -1.21 18.91 -4.00
CA TRP A 22 -2.33 19.74 -3.60
C TRP A 22 -2.41 19.86 -2.08
N ALA A 23 -2.27 18.74 -1.36
CA ALA A 23 -2.33 18.72 0.10
C ALA A 23 -1.23 19.58 0.72
N LEU A 24 0.00 19.51 0.19
CA LEU A 24 1.13 20.33 0.66
C LEU A 24 0.93 21.85 0.47
N LYS A 25 0.11 22.25 -0.50
CA LYS A 25 -0.19 23.65 -0.81
C LYS A 25 -1.47 24.13 -0.13
N HIS A 26 -2.25 23.24 0.48
CA HIS A 26 -3.54 23.58 1.03
C HIS A 26 -3.38 24.26 2.40
N PRO A 27 -3.90 25.49 2.60
CA PRO A 27 -3.61 26.30 3.79
C PRO A 27 -4.17 25.72 5.10
N GLN A 28 -5.11 24.77 5.02
CA GLN A 28 -5.72 24.11 6.18
C GLN A 28 -5.04 22.78 6.55
N ILE A 29 -4.11 22.29 5.73
CA ILE A 29 -3.40 21.04 5.98
C ILE A 29 -2.05 21.35 6.64
N ASN A 30 -1.74 20.64 7.72
CA ASN A 30 -0.43 20.72 8.35
C ASN A 30 0.53 19.74 7.66
N ASN A 31 1.51 20.28 6.92
CA ASN A 31 2.49 19.50 6.17
C ASN A 31 3.38 18.59 7.04
N SER A 32 3.45 18.81 8.36
CA SER A 32 4.18 17.91 9.28
C SER A 32 3.37 16.69 9.74
N ARG A 33 2.08 16.61 9.36
CA ARG A 33 1.14 15.56 9.79
C ARG A 33 0.40 14.94 8.61
N ILE A 34 1.09 14.69 7.50
CA ILE A 34 0.53 13.97 6.36
C ILE A 34 0.87 12.49 6.49
N PHE A 35 -0.17 11.65 6.49
CA PHE A 35 -0.05 10.20 6.52
C PHE A 35 -0.60 9.64 5.22
N ILE A 36 0.07 8.64 4.65
CA ILE A 36 -0.41 7.96 3.44
C ILE A 36 -0.96 6.60 3.84
N PHE A 37 -2.22 6.35 3.48
CA PHE A 37 -2.89 5.06 3.67
C PHE A 37 -3.23 4.46 2.31
N GLY A 38 -2.94 3.19 2.11
CA GLY A 38 -3.26 2.49 0.88
C GLY A 38 -3.67 1.04 1.13
N ARG A 39 -4.83 0.65 0.59
CA ARG A 39 -5.32 -0.74 0.58
C ARG A 39 -5.25 -1.35 -0.81
N SER A 40 -4.87 -2.62 -0.92
CA SER A 40 -4.88 -3.35 -2.20
C SER A 40 -4.09 -2.58 -3.27
N LEU A 41 -4.63 -2.29 -4.46
CA LEU A 41 -3.98 -1.44 -5.47
C LEU A 41 -3.56 -0.06 -4.93
N GLY A 42 -4.35 0.53 -4.03
CA GLY A 42 -4.00 1.80 -3.37
C GLY A 42 -2.72 1.69 -2.53
N GLY A 43 -2.39 0.50 -2.01
CA GLY A 43 -1.14 0.24 -1.32
C GLY A 43 0.08 0.32 -2.25
N ALA A 44 -0.04 -0.18 -3.48
CA ALA A 44 1.03 -0.03 -4.48
C ALA A 44 1.24 1.45 -4.89
N VAL A 45 0.15 2.21 -5.04
CA VAL A 45 0.20 3.66 -5.26
C VAL A 45 0.86 4.37 -4.08
N ALA A 46 0.49 4.01 -2.85
CA ALA A 46 1.03 4.58 -1.62
C ALA A 46 2.54 4.31 -1.47
N VAL A 47 3.00 3.09 -1.73
CA VAL A 47 4.43 2.74 -1.74
C VAL A 47 5.18 3.57 -2.78
N HIS A 48 4.65 3.69 -4.00
CA HIS A 48 5.26 4.51 -5.03
C HIS A 48 5.36 5.99 -4.62
N LEU A 49 4.27 6.57 -4.11
CA LEU A 49 4.26 7.96 -3.64
C LEU A 49 5.30 8.19 -2.54
N ALA A 50 5.35 7.29 -1.55
CA ALA A 50 6.27 7.35 -0.43
C ALA A 50 7.74 7.17 -0.85
N SER A 51 8.01 6.36 -1.88
CA SER A 51 9.37 6.19 -2.42
C SER A 51 9.90 7.46 -3.06
N GLN A 52 9.03 8.30 -3.63
CA GLN A 52 9.39 9.56 -4.28
C GLN A 52 9.45 10.75 -3.30
N ASN A 53 8.74 10.70 -2.16
CA ASN A 53 8.48 11.88 -1.32
C ASN A 53 8.80 11.69 0.18
N LYS A 54 10.07 11.40 0.49
CA LYS A 54 10.50 11.03 1.86
C LYS A 54 10.39 12.16 2.91
N GLY A 55 10.32 13.42 2.49
CA GLY A 55 10.47 14.57 3.41
C GLY A 55 9.19 15.06 4.09
N ASN A 56 8.03 14.92 3.44
CA ASN A 56 6.77 15.51 3.92
C ASN A 56 5.71 14.46 4.29
N ILE A 57 6.09 13.18 4.34
CA ILE A 57 5.21 12.10 4.77
C ILE A 57 5.65 11.68 6.17
N LYS A 58 4.71 11.67 7.12
CA LYS A 58 4.97 11.34 8.51
C LYS A 58 5.03 9.83 8.73
N ALA A 59 4.14 9.06 8.11
CA ALA A 59 4.16 7.61 8.11
C ALA A 59 3.36 7.02 6.93
N LEU A 60 3.59 5.74 6.65
CA LEU A 60 2.92 4.97 5.61
C LEU A 60 2.13 3.81 6.25
N ILE A 61 0.86 3.68 5.89
CA ILE A 61 0.00 2.58 6.34
C ILE A 61 -0.43 1.78 5.11
N LEU A 62 -0.14 0.48 5.13
CA LEU A 62 -0.43 -0.46 4.06
C LEU A 62 -1.38 -1.53 4.56
N GLU A 63 -2.45 -1.78 3.82
CA GLU A 63 -3.43 -2.80 4.16
C GLU A 63 -3.68 -3.76 2.99
N ASN A 64 -3.61 -5.07 3.24
CA ASN A 64 -3.99 -6.11 2.27
C ASN A 64 -3.49 -5.82 0.84
N THR A 65 -2.23 -5.41 0.71
CA THR A 65 -1.59 -5.02 -0.56
C THR A 65 -0.55 -6.06 -0.98
N PHE A 66 -0.06 -5.92 -2.22
CA PHE A 66 0.77 -6.91 -2.88
C PHE A 66 2.21 -6.44 -3.12
N THR A 67 3.12 -7.41 -3.17
CA THR A 67 4.53 -7.20 -3.51
C THR A 67 4.71 -6.73 -4.96
N SER A 68 3.98 -7.35 -5.88
CA SER A 68 3.84 -6.89 -7.26
C SER A 68 2.60 -7.49 -7.92
N ILE A 69 2.12 -6.89 -9.03
CA ILE A 69 1.05 -7.53 -9.82
C ILE A 69 1.54 -8.85 -10.42
N ALA A 70 2.83 -8.96 -10.74
CA ALA A 70 3.41 -10.21 -11.24
C ALA A 70 3.28 -11.35 -10.22
N ASP A 71 3.64 -11.08 -8.96
CA ASP A 71 3.56 -12.08 -7.87
C ASP A 71 2.10 -12.45 -7.58
N MET A 72 1.19 -11.50 -7.72
CA MET A 72 -0.26 -11.72 -7.59
C MET A 72 -0.79 -12.67 -8.67
N VAL A 73 -0.40 -12.46 -9.93
CA VAL A 73 -0.80 -13.32 -11.05
C VAL A 73 -0.25 -14.73 -10.89
N ASP A 74 0.96 -14.90 -10.37
CA ASP A 74 1.50 -16.23 -10.05
C ASP A 74 0.65 -16.98 -9.03
N HIS A 75 0.16 -16.27 -8.02
CA HIS A 75 -0.61 -16.88 -6.97
C HIS A 75 -2.01 -17.30 -7.44
N ILE A 76 -2.67 -16.45 -8.25
CA ILE A 76 -4.03 -16.71 -8.73
C ILE A 76 -4.01 -17.67 -9.93
N PHE A 77 -3.01 -17.59 -10.80
CA PHE A 77 -2.96 -18.35 -12.04
C PHE A 77 -1.56 -18.95 -12.32
N PRO A 78 -1.11 -19.94 -11.52
CA PRO A 78 0.25 -20.49 -11.62
C PRO A 78 0.56 -21.11 -13.00
N TYR A 79 -0.46 -21.59 -13.71
CA TYR A 79 -0.31 -22.27 -15.00
C TYR A 79 -0.14 -21.32 -16.21
N VAL A 80 -0.41 -20.02 -16.09
CA VAL A 80 -0.22 -19.02 -17.18
C VAL A 80 0.97 -18.09 -16.94
N SER A 81 1.84 -18.45 -15.99
CA SER A 81 3.08 -17.74 -15.67
C SER A 81 4.00 -17.52 -16.89
N PHE A 82 3.91 -18.38 -17.93
CA PHE A 82 4.67 -18.24 -19.18
C PHE A 82 4.18 -17.10 -20.11
N LEU A 83 2.97 -16.56 -19.90
CA LEU A 83 2.42 -15.41 -20.66
C LEU A 83 2.68 -14.06 -19.97
N LYS A 84 3.33 -14.07 -18.80
CA LYS A 84 3.61 -12.90 -17.96
C LYS A 84 4.21 -11.72 -18.71
N THR A 85 5.23 -11.95 -19.51
CA THR A 85 5.98 -10.88 -20.19
C THR A 85 5.12 -10.09 -21.19
N PHE A 86 4.05 -10.71 -21.69
CA PHE A 86 3.09 -10.07 -22.60
C PHE A 86 1.88 -9.45 -21.88
N LEU A 87 1.46 -10.03 -20.76
CA LEU A 87 0.27 -9.59 -19.99
C LEU A 87 0.59 -8.51 -18.95
N LEU A 88 1.80 -8.52 -18.38
CA LEU A 88 2.21 -7.63 -17.30
C LEU A 88 3.00 -6.42 -17.85
N LYS A 89 2.32 -5.55 -18.60
CA LYS A 89 2.84 -4.19 -18.83
C LYS A 89 2.75 -3.29 -17.59
N ILE A 90 2.10 -3.79 -16.52
CA ILE A 90 1.86 -3.06 -15.29
C ILE A 90 2.97 -3.41 -14.28
N ASN A 91 3.85 -2.46 -13.99
CA ASN A 91 5.10 -2.58 -13.25
C ASN A 91 4.99 -2.03 -11.81
N TRP A 92 3.94 -2.42 -11.09
CA TRP A 92 3.86 -2.16 -9.65
C TRP A 92 4.85 -3.05 -8.91
N ASN A 93 6.05 -2.56 -8.65
CA ASN A 93 7.07 -3.29 -7.91
C ASN A 93 7.21 -2.74 -6.48
N SER A 94 6.16 -2.90 -5.69
CA SER A 94 6.10 -2.45 -4.30
C SER A 94 7.26 -3.01 -3.47
N LYS A 95 7.62 -4.28 -3.70
CA LYS A 95 8.70 -4.96 -2.96
C LYS A 95 10.07 -4.35 -3.18
N GLU A 96 10.39 -3.89 -4.39
CA GLU A 96 11.67 -3.21 -4.63
C GLU A 96 11.64 -1.77 -4.10
N LEU A 97 10.54 -1.05 -4.33
CA LEU A 97 10.43 0.36 -3.91
C LEU A 97 10.43 0.54 -2.38
N ILE A 98 9.82 -0.39 -1.64
CA ILE A 98 9.68 -0.26 -0.18
C ILE A 98 11.01 -0.35 0.57
N LYS A 99 12.04 -0.96 -0.04
CA LYS A 99 13.37 -1.15 0.58
C LYS A 99 14.00 0.15 1.00
N ASP A 100 13.83 1.20 0.19
CA ASP A 100 14.51 2.48 0.36
C ASP A 100 13.66 3.52 1.12
N ILE A 101 12.43 3.16 1.54
CA ILE A 101 11.54 4.08 2.25
C ILE A 101 11.93 4.08 3.74
N THR A 102 12.29 5.25 4.25
CA THR A 102 12.81 5.42 5.62
C THR A 102 11.75 5.79 6.65
N LEU A 103 10.50 5.91 6.23
CA LEU A 103 9.38 6.36 7.05
C LEU A 103 8.94 5.26 8.04
N PRO A 104 8.33 5.60 9.19
CA PRO A 104 7.55 4.65 9.97
C PRO A 104 6.46 4.00 9.10
N MET A 105 6.25 2.69 9.28
CA MET A 105 5.29 1.91 8.50
C MET A 105 4.44 1.00 9.37
N LEU A 106 3.12 1.01 9.12
CA LEU A 106 2.17 0.04 9.65
C LEU A 106 1.66 -0.86 8.54
N PHE A 107 1.76 -2.17 8.74
CA PHE A 107 1.26 -3.20 7.85
C PHE A 107 0.05 -3.86 8.48
N VAL A 108 -1.13 -3.69 7.89
CA VAL A 108 -2.37 -4.33 8.32
C VAL A 108 -2.68 -5.51 7.40
N SER A 109 -2.72 -6.71 7.96
CA SER A 109 -2.82 -7.96 7.21
C SER A 109 -3.97 -8.82 7.70
N GLY A 110 -5.04 -8.91 6.90
CA GLY A 110 -6.12 -9.87 7.10
C GLY A 110 -5.62 -11.27 6.74
N ARG A 111 -5.58 -12.20 7.71
CA ARG A 111 -4.98 -13.53 7.51
C ARG A 111 -5.87 -14.47 6.69
N ASN A 112 -7.12 -14.11 6.46
CA ASN A 112 -8.08 -14.82 5.60
C ASN A 112 -8.27 -14.16 4.23
N ASP A 113 -7.41 -13.21 3.84
CA ASP A 113 -7.49 -12.60 2.52
C ASP A 113 -7.22 -13.61 1.39
N GLN A 114 -8.27 -13.91 0.61
CA GLN A 114 -8.22 -14.80 -0.55
C GLN A 114 -7.98 -14.05 -1.86
N ILE A 115 -8.03 -12.71 -1.85
CA ILE A 115 -7.79 -11.88 -3.03
C ILE A 115 -6.32 -11.53 -3.10
N VAL A 116 -5.73 -11.01 -2.01
CA VAL A 116 -4.30 -10.73 -1.88
C VAL A 116 -3.77 -11.57 -0.72
N PRO A 117 -3.16 -12.73 -1.00
CA PRO A 117 -2.73 -13.65 0.06
C PRO A 117 -1.81 -12.97 1.10
N PRO A 118 -1.98 -13.26 2.40
CA PRO A 118 -1.28 -12.56 3.50
C PRO A 118 0.26 -12.59 3.38
N VAL A 119 0.80 -13.60 2.71
CA VAL A 119 2.24 -13.73 2.42
C VAL A 119 2.82 -12.50 1.70
N HIS A 120 2.02 -11.76 0.94
CA HIS A 120 2.47 -10.52 0.31
C HIS A 120 2.75 -9.43 1.36
N MET A 121 1.87 -9.29 2.36
CA MET A 121 2.09 -8.36 3.46
C MET A 121 3.31 -8.77 4.28
N ASP A 122 3.46 -10.07 4.57
CA ASP A 122 4.64 -10.60 5.29
C ASP A 122 5.93 -10.27 4.52
N ARG A 123 5.95 -10.49 3.20
CA ARG A 123 7.11 -10.18 2.34
C ARG A 123 7.40 -8.69 2.23
N LEU A 124 6.37 -7.84 2.20
CA LEU A 124 6.55 -6.38 2.19
C LEU A 124 7.11 -5.89 3.52
N PHE A 125 6.62 -6.41 4.64
CA PHE A 125 7.14 -6.11 5.97
C PHE A 125 8.62 -6.49 6.08
N GLU A 126 9.03 -7.65 5.57
CA GLU A 126 10.44 -8.04 5.54
C GLU A 126 11.28 -7.18 4.59
N ALA A 127 10.74 -6.83 3.43
CA ALA A 127 11.45 -6.00 2.45
C ALA A 127 11.64 -4.53 2.88
N ALA A 128 10.86 -4.02 3.84
CA ALA A 128 10.95 -2.65 4.35
C ALA A 128 12.18 -2.43 5.26
N THR A 129 13.38 -2.69 4.76
CA THR A 129 14.63 -2.75 5.54
C THR A 129 15.15 -1.39 5.98
N SER A 130 14.89 -0.32 5.23
CA SER A 130 15.33 1.03 5.60
C SER A 130 14.33 1.79 6.46
N SER A 131 13.16 1.21 6.76
CA SER A 131 12.14 1.85 7.59
C SER A 131 12.69 2.20 8.97
N SER A 132 12.39 3.41 9.46
CA SER A 132 12.77 3.83 10.81
C SER A 132 12.01 3.07 11.91
N CYS A 133 10.81 2.58 11.60
CA CYS A 133 9.99 1.75 12.48
C CYS A 133 8.99 0.98 11.63
N LYS A 134 8.86 -0.34 11.84
CA LYS A 134 7.86 -1.15 11.13
C LYS A 134 7.05 -1.97 12.11
N GLU A 135 5.74 -1.97 11.93
CA GLU A 135 4.80 -2.71 12.75
C GLU A 135 3.90 -3.57 11.87
N LEU A 136 3.69 -4.83 12.25
CA LEU A 136 2.76 -5.75 11.59
C LEU A 136 1.56 -5.99 12.51
N TYR A 137 0.38 -5.62 12.05
CA TYR A 137 -0.89 -5.89 12.71
C TYR A 137 -1.67 -6.92 11.89
N THR A 138 -1.78 -8.12 12.44
CA THR A 138 -2.47 -9.25 11.81
C THR A 138 -3.88 -9.40 12.37
N ILE A 139 -4.85 -9.60 11.48
CA ILE A 139 -6.25 -9.83 11.84
C ILE A 139 -6.60 -11.26 11.41
N GLU A 140 -6.67 -12.19 12.37
CA GLU A 140 -6.71 -13.64 12.14
C GLU A 140 -7.83 -14.08 11.18
N TYR A 141 -9.01 -13.48 11.30
CA TYR A 141 -10.15 -13.79 10.43
C TYR A 141 -10.40 -12.72 9.36
N GLY A 142 -9.52 -11.74 9.25
CA GLY A 142 -9.65 -10.61 8.34
C GLY A 142 -9.62 -11.05 6.89
N THR A 143 -10.68 -10.74 6.13
CA THR A 143 -10.72 -10.90 4.67
C THR A 143 -10.26 -9.61 3.98
N HIS A 144 -10.22 -9.59 2.64
CA HIS A 144 -9.74 -8.41 1.88
C HIS A 144 -10.49 -7.11 2.21
N ASN A 145 -11.78 -7.20 2.55
CA ASN A 145 -12.71 -6.07 2.67
C ASN A 145 -13.41 -5.98 4.04
N GLU A 146 -12.99 -6.74 5.04
CA GLU A 146 -13.72 -6.83 6.32
C GLU A 146 -12.84 -6.66 7.55
N THR A 147 -11.54 -6.39 7.37
CA THR A 147 -10.57 -6.10 8.44
C THR A 147 -11.10 -5.09 9.47
N TRP A 148 -11.61 -3.94 9.02
CA TRP A 148 -12.15 -2.90 9.91
C TRP A 148 -13.51 -3.23 10.50
N ILE A 149 -14.29 -4.11 9.86
CA ILE A 149 -15.61 -4.55 10.34
C ILE A 149 -15.42 -5.58 11.46
N LEU A 150 -14.48 -6.50 11.27
CA LEU A 150 -14.24 -7.62 12.19
C LEU A 150 -13.61 -7.16 13.50
N GLU A 151 -12.61 -6.27 13.44
CA GLU A 151 -11.94 -5.75 14.64
C GLU A 151 -12.66 -4.54 15.25
N GLY A 152 -13.53 -3.86 14.49
CA GLY A 152 -14.30 -2.71 14.95
C GLY A 152 -13.40 -1.60 15.50
N ASP A 153 -13.67 -1.15 16.73
CA ASP A 153 -12.94 -0.07 17.38
C ASP A 153 -11.44 -0.38 17.54
N ALA A 154 -11.06 -1.66 17.72
CA ALA A 154 -9.67 -2.06 17.87
C ALA A 154 -8.82 -1.73 16.63
N TYR A 155 -9.41 -1.81 15.43
CA TYR A 155 -8.75 -1.42 14.18
C TYR A 155 -8.41 0.08 14.18
N PHE A 156 -9.38 0.92 14.55
CA PHE A 156 -9.19 2.38 14.57
C PHE A 156 -8.25 2.82 15.69
N ASP A 157 -8.37 2.20 16.87
CA ASP A 157 -7.47 2.43 18.00
C ASP A 157 -6.03 2.06 17.65
N ARG A 158 -5.85 0.95 16.91
CA ARG A 158 -4.52 0.52 16.46
C ARG A 158 -3.88 1.50 15.49
N ILE A 159 -4.66 1.99 14.51
CA ILE A 159 -4.19 3.00 13.55
C ILE A 159 -3.89 4.31 14.30
N LYS A 160 -4.78 4.74 15.20
CA LYS A 160 -4.60 5.94 16.00
C LYS A 160 -3.32 5.90 16.83
N ALA A 161 -3.10 4.80 17.55
CA ALA A 161 -1.91 4.59 18.36
C ALA A 161 -0.60 4.60 17.55
N PHE A 162 -0.68 4.28 16.25
CA PHE A 162 0.48 4.35 15.34
C PHE A 162 0.75 5.77 14.82
N ILE A 163 -0.28 6.60 14.66
CA ILE A 163 -0.13 7.96 14.10
C ILE A 163 0.03 9.06 15.16
N ASP A 164 -0.34 8.79 16.41
CA ASP A 164 -0.15 9.67 17.57
C ASP A 164 1.34 9.72 18.02
#